data_AF-A0A1P8FN79-F1
#
_entry.id   AF-A0A1P8FN79-F1
#
_cell.length_a   1.000
_cell.length_b   1.000
_cell.length_c   1.000
_cell.angle_alpha   90.00
_cell.angle_beta   90.00
_cell.angle_gamma   90.00
#
_symmetry.space_group_name_H-M   'P 1'
#
loop_
_entity.id
_entity.type
_entity.pdbx_description
1 polymer ?
#
loop_
_entity_poly.entity_id
_entity_poly.type
_entity_poly.pdbx_seq_one_letter_code
_entity_poly.pdbx_strand_id
1 'polypeptide(L)'
;MLELLSGGVDNKVIAKKMGYTEGTMRVYLHDLYRKIGVRNKTAAVVWHFDRTGVRKAGAMPPAALPAGPTTEECFGDYAQRANLHSALGAMNMFLGPFGRLWQVAARLKGGGTEDGTEARRRATRALWEALLYGDSTSAPPSKPELESPTEIVLRAVLALVTGQKRTADAVITRMVRRGKDQPRIPESERTLVLALRDAIAGEDDALACLRHLATEKSSPTLLRQVAVVALFHAYRARKDPDRARDAANALCAMAEDTRQHLQAMGERPLYRSADVPMPLRTTPRSLASYLKKLGGARLATVEE
;
A
#
# COMPACT_ATOMS: atom_id res chain seq x y z
N MET A 1 -10.54 31.10 -17.89
CA MET A 1 -10.20 30.94 -16.46
C MET A 1 -9.76 29.52 -16.14
N LEU A 2 -10.55 28.47 -16.47
CA LEU A 2 -10.13 27.07 -16.30
C LEU A 2 -8.85 26.73 -17.07
N GLU A 3 -8.70 27.21 -18.31
CA GLU A 3 -7.48 27.00 -19.12
C GLU A 3 -6.20 27.54 -18.44
N LEU A 4 -6.27 28.75 -17.89
CA LEU A 4 -5.15 29.35 -17.14
C LEU A 4 -4.87 28.59 -15.84
N LEU A 5 -5.91 27.99 -15.26
CA LEU A 5 -5.85 27.23 -14.02
C LEU A 5 -5.31 25.80 -14.25
N SER A 6 -5.62 25.19 -15.40
CA SER A 6 -5.02 23.93 -15.86
C SER A 6 -3.57 24.08 -16.31
N GLY A 7 -3.14 25.30 -16.66
CA GLY A 7 -1.73 25.62 -16.93
C GLY A 7 -0.85 25.74 -15.67
N GLY A 8 -1.36 25.40 -14.48
CA GLY A 8 -0.58 25.43 -13.22
C GLY A 8 -0.28 26.83 -12.69
N VAL A 9 -0.92 27.87 -13.24
CA VAL A 9 -0.62 29.26 -12.90
C VAL A 9 -1.21 29.63 -11.53
N ASP A 10 -0.46 30.40 -10.75
CA ASP A 10 -0.90 30.90 -9.45
C ASP A 10 -2.08 31.88 -9.55
N ASN A 11 -2.96 31.85 -8.55
CA ASN A 11 -4.18 32.66 -8.53
C ASN A 11 -3.88 34.16 -8.64
N LYS A 12 -2.74 34.61 -8.08
CA LYS A 12 -2.26 35.99 -8.17
C LYS A 12 -1.89 36.40 -9.61
N VAL A 13 -1.28 35.48 -10.36
CA VAL A 13 -0.90 35.71 -11.76
C VAL A 13 -2.12 35.65 -12.67
N ILE A 14 -3.08 34.74 -12.40
CA ILE A 14 -4.34 34.68 -13.12
C ILE A 14 -5.16 35.96 -12.89
N ALA A 15 -5.24 36.43 -11.64
CA ALA A 15 -5.92 37.68 -11.30
C ALA A 15 -5.32 38.87 -12.06
N LYS A 16 -3.97 38.97 -12.11
CA LYS A 16 -3.27 40.00 -12.87
C LYS A 16 -3.54 39.91 -14.38
N LYS A 17 -3.51 38.70 -14.97
CA LYS A 17 -3.78 38.49 -16.40
C LYS A 17 -5.22 38.83 -16.81
N MET A 18 -6.17 38.67 -15.88
CA MET A 18 -7.60 38.91 -16.12
C MET A 18 -8.06 40.30 -15.66
N GLY A 19 -7.15 41.14 -15.13
CA GLY A 19 -7.49 42.48 -14.61
C GLY A 19 -8.33 42.48 -13.33
N TYR A 20 -8.30 41.40 -12.54
CA TYR A 20 -9.06 41.25 -11.30
C TYR A 20 -8.18 41.38 -10.06
N THR A 21 -8.81 41.73 -8.92
CA THR A 21 -8.16 41.57 -7.62
C THR A 21 -8.16 40.10 -7.19
N GLU A 22 -7.22 39.70 -6.33
CA GLU A 22 -7.14 38.31 -5.85
C GLU A 22 -8.42 37.90 -5.10
N GLY A 23 -9.03 38.81 -4.34
CA GLY A 23 -10.30 38.58 -3.65
C GLY A 23 -11.44 38.28 -4.62
N THR A 24 -11.57 39.09 -5.67
CA THR A 24 -12.56 38.90 -6.75
C THR A 24 -12.34 37.57 -7.48
N MET A 25 -11.09 37.19 -7.74
CA MET A 25 -10.73 35.93 -8.38
C MET A 25 -11.22 34.70 -7.57
N ARG A 26 -11.12 34.73 -6.24
CA ARG A 26 -11.60 33.64 -5.37
C ARG A 26 -13.11 33.44 -5.46
N VAL A 27 -13.87 34.53 -5.54
CA VAL A 27 -15.34 34.48 -5.71
C VAL A 27 -15.69 33.84 -7.05
N TYR A 28 -15.05 34.27 -8.14
CA TYR A 28 -15.29 33.66 -9.47
C TYR A 28 -14.91 32.19 -9.53
N LEU A 29 -13.81 31.77 -8.88
CA LEU A 29 -13.44 30.36 -8.80
C LEU A 29 -14.46 29.55 -8.00
N HIS A 30 -14.98 30.08 -6.90
CA HIS A 30 -16.01 29.41 -6.12
C HIS A 30 -17.30 29.21 -6.92
N ASP A 31 -17.77 30.25 -7.62
CA ASP A 31 -18.97 30.15 -8.47
C ASP A 31 -18.75 29.21 -9.66
N LEU A 32 -17.56 29.22 -10.25
CA LEU A 32 -17.15 28.30 -11.30
C LEU A 32 -17.16 26.86 -10.81
N TYR A 33 -16.59 26.58 -9.63
CA TYR A 33 -16.59 25.24 -9.03
C TYR A 33 -18.01 24.74 -8.77
N ARG A 34 -18.89 25.62 -8.27
CA ARG A 34 -20.30 25.31 -8.08
C ARG A 34 -21.01 25.00 -9.40
N LYS A 35 -20.72 25.74 -10.48
CA LYS A 35 -21.33 25.52 -11.80
C LYS A 35 -20.86 24.22 -12.46
N ILE A 36 -19.61 23.82 -12.27
CA ILE A 36 -19.05 22.58 -12.85
C ILE A 36 -19.17 21.37 -11.91
N GLY A 37 -19.73 21.55 -10.70
CA GLY A 37 -19.99 20.47 -9.75
C GLY A 37 -18.74 19.92 -9.03
N VAL A 38 -17.65 20.69 -9.00
CA VAL A 38 -16.39 20.26 -8.36
C VAL A 38 -16.17 20.95 -7.03
N ARG A 39 -15.41 20.32 -6.13
CA ARG A 39 -15.24 20.80 -4.75
C ARG A 39 -13.98 21.64 -4.53
N ASN A 40 -12.99 21.54 -5.41
CA ASN A 40 -11.70 22.21 -5.23
C ASN A 40 -10.98 22.48 -6.57
N LYS A 41 -9.89 23.26 -6.49
CA LYS A 41 -9.06 23.66 -7.64
C LYS A 41 -8.57 22.45 -8.44
N THR A 42 -8.07 21.43 -7.76
CA THR A 42 -7.53 20.21 -8.40
C THR A 42 -8.60 19.46 -9.19
N ALA A 43 -9.80 19.28 -8.62
CA ALA A 43 -10.92 18.65 -9.30
C ALA A 43 -11.39 19.46 -10.52
N ALA A 44 -11.31 20.80 -10.48
CA ALA A 44 -11.62 21.65 -11.63
C ALA A 44 -10.62 21.48 -12.78
N VAL A 45 -9.34 21.25 -12.48
CA VAL A 45 -8.28 20.99 -13.47
C VAL A 45 -8.48 19.63 -14.13
N VAL A 46 -8.72 18.58 -13.32
CA VAL A 46 -8.99 17.23 -13.83
C VAL A 46 -10.23 17.24 -14.74
N TRP A 47 -11.30 17.89 -14.29
CA TRP A 47 -12.53 18.07 -15.07
C TRP A 47 -12.28 18.75 -16.42
N HIS A 48 -11.35 19.71 -16.48
CA HIS A 48 -10.99 20.41 -17.72
C HIS A 48 -10.20 19.49 -18.69
N PHE A 49 -9.27 18.68 -18.18
CA PHE A 49 -8.49 17.75 -19.00
C PHE A 49 -9.34 16.62 -19.59
N ASP A 50 -10.26 16.07 -18.79
CA ASP A 50 -11.19 15.02 -19.25
C ASP A 50 -12.09 15.52 -20.39
N ARG A 51 -12.40 16.81 -20.42
CA ARG A 51 -13.33 17.43 -21.38
C ARG A 51 -12.66 18.01 -22.61
N THR A 52 -11.37 18.35 -22.55
CA THR A 52 -10.60 18.90 -23.68
C THR A 52 -9.93 17.83 -24.54
N GLY A 53 -10.01 16.55 -24.16
CA GLY A 53 -9.75 15.44 -25.09
C GLY A 53 -8.33 15.39 -25.66
N VAL A 54 -7.33 16.00 -25.00
CA VAL A 54 -5.91 15.94 -25.40
C VAL A 54 -5.30 14.57 -25.03
N ARG A 55 -5.97 13.50 -25.49
CA ARG A 55 -5.50 12.12 -25.54
C ARG A 55 -5.73 11.59 -26.96
N LYS A 56 -4.77 11.84 -27.84
CA LYS A 56 -4.42 11.10 -29.09
C LYS A 56 -3.48 11.99 -29.92
N ALA A 57 -2.51 11.53 -30.70
CA ALA A 57 -2.03 10.22 -31.10
C ALA A 57 -0.64 10.42 -31.74
N GLY A 58 0.25 9.44 -31.64
CA GLY A 58 1.54 9.47 -32.35
C GLY A 58 2.36 8.23 -32.03
N ALA A 59 1.99 7.10 -32.63
CA ALA A 59 2.77 5.86 -32.60
C ALA A 59 3.80 5.85 -33.75
N MET A 60 5.08 5.60 -33.45
CA MET A 60 6.06 4.82 -34.24
C MET A 60 7.36 4.57 -33.41
N PRO A 61 8.25 3.62 -33.79
CA PRO A 61 8.86 2.62 -32.89
C PRO A 61 10.32 2.97 -32.46
N PRO A 62 10.99 2.15 -31.62
CA PRO A 62 11.86 2.61 -30.54
C PRO A 62 13.31 2.86 -30.97
N ALA A 63 13.83 4.02 -30.58
CA ALA A 63 15.27 4.24 -30.42
C ALA A 63 15.52 4.99 -29.11
N ALA A 64 16.18 4.27 -28.20
CA ALA A 64 16.77 4.66 -26.94
C ALA A 64 16.86 6.16 -26.59
N LEU A 65 16.19 6.57 -25.49
CA LEU A 65 16.74 7.27 -24.32
C LEU A 65 15.61 7.56 -23.30
N PRO A 66 15.90 7.63 -21.98
CA PRO A 66 14.89 7.55 -20.92
C PRO A 66 14.20 8.90 -20.72
N ALA A 67 12.93 8.98 -21.10
CA ALA A 67 12.08 10.14 -20.84
C ALA A 67 11.30 9.94 -19.53
N GLY A 68 11.48 10.86 -18.57
CA GLY A 68 10.35 11.31 -17.75
C GLY A 68 9.38 12.13 -18.63
N PRO A 69 8.13 12.39 -18.22
CA PRO A 69 7.57 12.27 -16.89
C PRO A 69 6.95 10.89 -16.71
N THR A 70 7.38 10.16 -15.68
CA THR A 70 6.67 8.97 -15.21
C THR A 70 5.25 9.38 -14.88
N THR A 71 4.25 8.76 -15.50
CA THR A 71 2.94 8.57 -14.85
C THR A 71 3.22 8.33 -13.37
N GLU A 72 2.68 9.15 -12.46
CA GLU A 72 2.96 9.01 -11.02
C GLU A 72 2.84 7.53 -10.66
N GLU A 73 3.98 6.89 -10.36
CA GLU A 73 4.04 5.45 -10.16
C GLU A 73 3.21 5.16 -8.92
N CYS A 74 2.06 4.50 -9.08
CA CYS A 74 1.20 4.18 -7.96
C CYS A 74 1.85 3.05 -7.13
N PHE A 75 1.48 2.95 -5.86
CA PHE A 75 1.96 1.89 -4.97
C PHE A 75 1.85 0.49 -5.61
N GLY A 76 0.71 0.19 -6.24
CA GLY A 76 0.47 -1.10 -6.87
C GLY A 76 1.32 -1.37 -8.12
N ASP A 77 1.80 -0.33 -8.81
CA ASP A 77 2.75 -0.49 -9.92
C ASP A 77 4.11 -0.94 -9.37
N TYR A 78 4.58 -0.29 -8.30
CA TYR A 78 5.81 -0.67 -7.61
C TYR A 78 5.73 -2.07 -6.99
N ALA A 79 4.59 -2.42 -6.39
CA ALA A 79 4.35 -3.74 -5.79
C ALA A 79 4.40 -4.89 -6.80
N GLN A 80 3.97 -4.66 -8.04
CA GLN A 80 4.07 -5.66 -9.10
C GLN A 80 5.51 -5.88 -9.55
N ARG A 81 6.31 -4.81 -9.63
CA ARG A 81 7.71 -4.85 -10.05
C ARG A 81 8.63 -5.47 -9.00
N ALA A 82 8.46 -5.10 -7.73
CA ALA A 82 9.29 -5.60 -6.64
C ALA A 82 8.63 -6.79 -5.91
N ASN A 83 7.66 -6.50 -5.03
CA ASN A 83 6.74 -7.41 -4.31
C ASN A 83 5.98 -6.57 -3.26
N LEU A 84 4.97 -7.14 -2.60
CA LEU A 84 4.20 -6.40 -1.59
C LEU A 84 5.04 -6.00 -0.39
N HIS A 85 5.98 -6.84 0.05
CA HIS A 85 6.82 -6.53 1.21
C HIS A 85 7.69 -5.30 0.97
N SER A 86 8.44 -5.28 -0.15
CA SER A 86 9.28 -4.17 -0.56
C SER A 86 8.47 -2.90 -0.85
N ALA A 87 7.26 -3.03 -1.39
CA ALA A 87 6.38 -1.89 -1.62
C ALA A 87 5.85 -1.28 -0.33
N LEU A 88 5.39 -2.11 0.61
CA LEU A 88 4.88 -1.63 1.90
C LEU A 88 5.99 -0.99 2.75
N GLY A 89 7.21 -1.53 2.71
CA GLY A 89 8.31 -1.07 3.56
C GLY A 89 7.89 -1.00 5.03
N ALA A 90 8.03 0.18 5.65
CA ALA A 90 7.62 0.39 7.03
C ALA A 90 6.11 0.18 7.28
N MET A 91 5.25 0.37 6.28
CA MET A 91 3.79 0.22 6.42
C MET A 91 3.36 -1.21 6.74
N ASN A 92 4.21 -2.20 6.43
CA ASN A 92 3.97 -3.59 6.77
C ASN A 92 3.74 -3.77 8.29
N MET A 93 4.33 -2.93 9.14
CA MET A 93 4.16 -3.04 10.60
C MET A 93 2.71 -2.84 11.08
N PHE A 94 1.84 -2.24 10.26
CA PHE A 94 0.44 -2.02 10.57
C PHE A 94 -0.48 -3.17 10.14
N LEU A 95 0.04 -4.09 9.33
CA LEU A 95 -0.71 -5.19 8.76
C LEU A 95 -0.33 -6.52 9.40
N GLY A 96 -1.17 -7.54 9.21
CA GLY A 96 -0.88 -8.91 9.58
C GLY A 96 -1.02 -9.23 11.07
N PRO A 97 -0.70 -10.47 11.45
CA PRO A 97 -0.75 -10.91 12.83
C PRO A 97 0.31 -10.18 13.66
N PHE A 98 -0.04 -9.85 14.90
CA PHE A 98 0.85 -9.20 15.87
C PHE A 98 1.48 -7.87 15.40
N GLY A 99 0.83 -7.16 14.47
CA GLY A 99 1.23 -5.81 14.04
C GLY A 99 1.08 -4.75 15.14
N ARG A 100 1.34 -3.47 14.79
CA ARG A 100 1.34 -2.35 15.75
C ARG A 100 0.02 -2.17 16.49
N LEU A 101 -1.11 -2.32 15.80
CA LEU A 101 -2.43 -2.22 16.44
C LEU A 101 -2.59 -3.24 17.56
N TRP A 102 -2.13 -4.48 17.33
CA TRP A 102 -2.16 -5.53 18.34
C TRP A 102 -1.23 -5.21 19.52
N GLN A 103 -0.02 -4.71 19.26
CA GLN A 103 0.94 -4.36 20.32
C GLN A 103 0.41 -3.25 21.23
N VAL A 104 -0.20 -2.22 20.64
CA VAL A 104 -0.84 -1.14 21.39
C VAL A 104 -1.99 -1.68 22.23
N ALA A 105 -2.86 -2.51 21.64
CA ALA A 105 -3.96 -3.14 22.37
C ALA A 105 -3.48 -4.04 23.53
N ALA A 106 -2.42 -4.82 23.33
CA ALA A 106 -1.82 -5.66 24.37
C ALA A 106 -1.26 -4.82 25.52
N ARG A 107 -0.55 -3.72 25.20
CA ARG A 107 -0.03 -2.78 26.19
C ARG A 107 -1.15 -2.10 26.98
N LEU A 108 -2.22 -1.67 26.32
CA LEU A 108 -3.38 -1.06 26.98
C LEU A 108 -4.10 -2.03 27.92
N LYS A 109 -4.07 -3.34 27.63
CA LYS A 109 -4.62 -4.39 28.50
C LYS A 109 -3.72 -4.76 29.68
N GLY A 110 -2.54 -4.14 29.83
CA GLY A 110 -1.60 -4.43 30.91
C GLY A 110 -0.93 -5.82 30.80
N GLY A 111 -1.03 -6.48 29.65
CA GLY A 111 -0.44 -7.79 29.44
C GLY A 111 1.08 -7.68 29.26
N GLY A 112 1.84 -8.15 30.24
CA GLY A 112 3.27 -8.41 30.08
C GLY A 112 3.50 -9.44 28.96
N THR A 113 4.53 -9.23 28.16
CA THR A 113 4.94 -10.18 27.13
C THR A 113 5.65 -11.35 27.81
N GLU A 114 4.97 -12.47 28.03
CA GLU A 114 5.63 -13.71 28.43
C GLU A 114 6.60 -14.17 27.32
N ASP A 115 7.87 -14.38 27.65
CA ASP A 115 8.97 -14.64 26.70
C ASP A 115 8.71 -15.82 25.75
N GLY A 116 8.06 -16.88 26.24
CA GLY A 116 7.69 -18.05 25.42
C GLY A 116 6.65 -17.75 24.33
N THR A 117 5.78 -16.76 24.56
CA THR A 117 4.80 -16.32 23.56
C THR A 117 5.43 -15.41 22.50
N GLU A 118 6.51 -14.72 22.82
CA GLU A 118 7.14 -13.77 21.92
C GLU A 118 7.88 -14.44 20.76
N ALA A 119 8.58 -15.55 21.02
CA ALA A 119 9.20 -16.35 19.97
C ALA A 119 8.18 -16.85 18.93
N ARG A 120 7.00 -17.29 19.38
CA ARG A 120 5.91 -17.71 18.51
C ARG A 120 5.35 -16.54 17.70
N ARG A 121 5.12 -15.38 18.34
CA ARG A 121 4.67 -14.16 17.63
C ARG A 121 5.65 -13.75 16.55
N ARG A 122 6.95 -13.80 16.82
CA ARG A 122 8.01 -13.56 15.82
C ARG A 122 7.95 -14.56 14.67
N ALA A 123 7.73 -15.85 14.95
CA ALA A 123 7.57 -16.87 13.91
C ALA A 123 6.32 -16.63 13.04
N THR A 124 5.16 -16.36 13.65
CA THR A 124 3.93 -16.02 12.90
C THR A 124 4.11 -14.75 12.07
N ARG A 125 4.87 -13.77 12.58
CA ARG A 125 5.19 -12.55 11.86
C ARG A 125 6.10 -12.80 10.66
N ALA A 126 7.13 -13.64 10.82
CA ALA A 126 7.99 -14.05 9.72
C ALA A 126 7.22 -14.80 8.62
N LEU A 127 6.22 -15.62 8.98
CA LEU A 127 5.32 -16.25 8.00
C LEU A 127 4.50 -15.23 7.21
N TRP A 128 3.99 -14.19 7.88
CA TRP A 128 3.31 -13.10 7.20
C TRP A 128 4.23 -12.33 6.24
N GLU A 129 5.47 -12.09 6.64
CA GLU A 129 6.45 -11.40 5.79
C GLU A 129 6.84 -12.24 4.57
N ALA A 130 7.04 -13.54 4.77
CA ALA A 130 7.24 -14.52 3.69
C ALA A 130 6.06 -14.51 2.70
N LEU A 131 4.82 -14.42 3.19
CA LEU A 131 3.63 -14.31 2.35
C LEU A 131 3.60 -13.02 1.51
N LEU A 132 4.02 -11.89 2.07
CA LEU A 132 4.12 -10.62 1.35
C LEU A 132 5.24 -10.63 0.30
N TYR A 133 6.36 -11.30 0.58
CA TYR A 133 7.38 -11.58 -0.44
C TYR A 133 6.85 -12.49 -1.54
N GLY A 134 5.96 -13.43 -1.20
CA GLY A 134 5.57 -14.53 -2.08
C GLY A 134 6.65 -15.61 -2.16
N ASP A 135 7.48 -15.72 -1.12
CA ASP A 135 8.56 -16.71 -1.05
C ASP A 135 8.47 -17.53 0.23
N SER A 136 8.67 -18.84 0.09
CA SER A 136 8.69 -19.81 1.17
C SER A 136 10.06 -19.94 1.85
N THR A 137 11.15 -19.47 1.25
CA THR A 137 12.51 -19.65 1.81
C THR A 137 12.70 -18.94 3.15
N SER A 138 12.02 -17.80 3.32
CA SER A 138 12.08 -16.99 4.53
C SER A 138 11.13 -17.48 5.63
N ALA A 139 10.30 -18.48 5.33
CA ALA A 139 9.31 -18.99 6.26
C ALA A 139 10.00 -19.84 7.36
N PRO A 140 9.69 -19.61 8.65
CA PRO A 140 10.24 -20.42 9.71
C PRO A 140 9.79 -21.89 9.59
N PRO A 141 10.63 -22.85 10.02
CA PRO A 141 10.26 -24.26 10.01
C PRO A 141 9.04 -24.52 10.91
N SER A 142 8.11 -25.35 10.45
CA SER A 142 6.95 -25.78 11.23
C SER A 142 7.29 -26.91 12.18
N LYS A 143 6.80 -26.82 13.42
CA LYS A 143 6.54 -27.99 14.26
C LYS A 143 5.02 -28.20 14.29
N PRO A 144 4.46 -29.17 13.54
CA PRO A 144 3.02 -29.27 13.32
C PRO A 144 2.19 -29.35 14.60
N GLU A 145 2.72 -29.93 15.67
CA GLU A 145 2.07 -30.07 16.98
C GLU A 145 1.85 -28.75 17.73
N LEU A 146 2.60 -27.71 17.39
CA LEU A 146 2.61 -26.42 18.10
C LEU A 146 2.06 -25.26 17.27
N GLU A 147 1.51 -25.53 16.09
CA GLU A 147 0.99 -24.48 15.19
C GLU A 147 -0.35 -23.92 15.68
N SER A 148 -0.47 -22.59 15.61
CA SER A 148 -1.73 -21.89 15.87
C SER A 148 -2.65 -21.98 14.63
N PRO A 149 -3.97 -21.82 14.78
CA PRO A 149 -4.87 -21.72 13.62
C PRO A 149 -4.39 -20.72 12.57
N THR A 150 -3.94 -19.54 13.01
CA THR A 150 -3.40 -18.48 12.15
C THR A 150 -2.17 -18.93 11.37
N GLU A 151 -1.23 -19.63 12.02
CA GLU A 151 -0.02 -20.13 11.35
C GLU A 151 -0.35 -21.19 10.30
N ILE A 152 -1.32 -22.08 10.59
CA ILE A 152 -1.78 -23.10 9.64
C ILE A 152 -2.35 -22.43 8.38
N VAL A 153 -3.21 -21.43 8.55
CA VAL A 153 -3.83 -20.71 7.42
C VAL A 153 -2.78 -19.95 6.62
N LEU A 154 -1.89 -19.18 7.28
CA LEU A 154 -0.84 -18.44 6.58
C LEU A 154 0.10 -19.38 5.81
N ARG A 155 0.44 -20.54 6.38
CA ARG A 155 1.27 -21.54 5.71
C ARG A 155 0.55 -22.18 4.53
N ALA A 156 -0.75 -22.46 4.64
CA ALA A 156 -1.55 -22.96 3.53
C ALA A 156 -1.59 -21.96 2.37
N VAL A 157 -1.88 -20.69 2.66
CA VAL A 157 -1.89 -19.60 1.67
C VAL A 157 -0.51 -19.43 1.05
N LEU A 158 0.55 -19.40 1.85
CA LEU A 158 1.93 -19.30 1.35
C LEU A 158 2.30 -20.47 0.43
N ALA A 159 1.96 -21.71 0.81
CA ALA A 159 2.21 -22.88 -0.01
C ALA A 159 1.46 -22.83 -1.36
N LEU A 160 0.22 -22.32 -1.38
CA LEU A 160 -0.55 -22.10 -2.61
C LEU A 160 0.09 -21.04 -3.51
N VAL A 161 0.45 -19.88 -2.94
CA VAL A 161 1.07 -18.76 -3.66
C VAL A 161 2.43 -19.15 -4.25
N THR A 162 3.22 -19.91 -3.51
CA THR A 162 4.57 -20.34 -3.93
C THR A 162 4.54 -21.57 -4.86
N GLY A 163 3.36 -22.13 -5.16
CA GLY A 163 3.22 -23.30 -6.03
C GLY A 163 3.62 -24.64 -5.40
N GLN A 164 3.79 -24.71 -4.08
CA GLN A 164 4.11 -25.93 -3.34
C GLN A 164 2.88 -26.83 -3.17
N LYS A 165 2.38 -27.42 -4.26
CA LYS A 165 1.13 -28.22 -4.29
C LYS A 165 1.07 -29.29 -3.20
N ARG A 166 2.12 -30.11 -3.05
CA ARG A 166 2.16 -31.19 -2.04
C ARG A 166 2.01 -30.67 -0.61
N THR A 167 2.70 -29.57 -0.29
CA THR A 167 2.61 -28.93 1.03
C THR A 167 1.21 -28.34 1.24
N ALA A 168 0.67 -27.64 0.22
CA ALA A 168 -0.66 -27.06 0.28
C ALA A 168 -1.74 -28.14 0.49
N ASP A 169 -1.71 -29.22 -0.28
CA ASP A 169 -2.67 -30.32 -0.19
C ASP A 169 -2.59 -31.03 1.17
N ALA A 170 -1.38 -31.24 1.70
CA ALA A 170 -1.19 -31.82 3.03
C ALA A 170 -1.79 -30.94 4.13
N VAL A 171 -1.57 -29.62 4.06
CA VAL A 171 -2.12 -28.66 5.03
C VAL A 171 -3.65 -28.57 4.89
N ILE A 172 -4.18 -28.45 3.68
CA ILE A 172 -5.64 -28.40 3.43
C ILE A 172 -6.32 -29.68 3.95
N THR A 173 -5.74 -30.84 3.65
CA THR A 173 -6.25 -32.13 4.13
C THR A 173 -6.29 -32.17 5.66
N ARG A 174 -5.26 -31.63 6.32
CA ARG A 174 -5.22 -31.50 7.78
C ARG A 174 -6.30 -30.55 8.30
N MET A 175 -6.53 -29.42 7.63
CA MET A 175 -7.59 -28.46 8.02
C MET A 175 -9.01 -29.05 7.91
N VAL A 176 -9.24 -29.98 6.97
CA VAL A 176 -10.53 -30.66 6.77
C VAL A 176 -10.69 -31.83 7.74
N ARG A 177 -9.64 -32.60 7.99
CA ARG A 177 -9.67 -33.76 8.90
C ARG A 177 -9.72 -33.29 10.35
N ARG A 178 -10.92 -33.34 10.94
CA ARG A 178 -11.16 -32.99 12.35
C ARG A 178 -10.52 -34.03 13.28
N GLY A 179 -9.24 -33.85 13.59
CA GLY A 179 -8.54 -34.61 14.62
C GLY A 179 -8.96 -34.17 16.03
N LYS A 180 -8.95 -35.11 16.99
CA LYS A 180 -9.33 -34.85 18.40
C LYS A 180 -8.42 -33.82 19.08
N ASP A 181 -7.17 -33.71 18.63
CA ASP A 181 -6.13 -32.84 19.19
C ASP A 181 -5.73 -31.67 18.26
N GLN A 182 -6.53 -31.37 17.23
CA GLN A 182 -6.20 -30.30 16.29
C GLN A 182 -6.93 -28.98 16.62
N PRO A 183 -6.25 -27.83 16.46
CA PRO A 183 -6.86 -26.54 16.68
C PRO A 183 -8.05 -26.32 15.73
N ARG A 184 -9.18 -25.86 16.26
CA ARG A 184 -10.39 -25.60 15.47
C ARG A 184 -10.18 -24.36 14.59
N ILE A 185 -10.11 -24.57 13.28
CA ILE A 185 -9.99 -23.50 12.30
C ILE A 185 -11.41 -22.99 11.96
N PRO A 186 -11.66 -21.67 12.01
CA PRO A 186 -12.96 -21.11 11.66
C PRO A 186 -13.29 -21.37 10.19
N GLU A 187 -14.58 -21.45 9.90
CA GLU A 187 -15.07 -21.80 8.57
C GLU A 187 -14.64 -20.80 7.50
N SER A 188 -14.70 -19.51 7.81
CA SER A 188 -14.27 -18.44 6.91
C SER A 188 -12.79 -18.54 6.50
N GLU A 189 -11.90 -18.98 7.40
CA GLU A 189 -10.48 -19.21 7.09
C GLU A 189 -10.27 -20.45 6.22
N ARG A 190 -11.10 -21.50 6.38
CA ARG A 190 -11.09 -22.65 5.48
C ARG A 190 -11.58 -22.26 4.09
N THR A 191 -12.68 -21.51 4.01
CA THR A 191 -13.24 -20.98 2.76
C THR A 191 -12.22 -20.13 2.02
N LEU A 192 -11.48 -19.27 2.72
CA LEU A 192 -10.39 -18.48 2.14
C LEU A 192 -9.34 -19.36 1.43
N VAL A 193 -8.84 -20.40 2.10
CA VAL A 193 -7.78 -21.25 1.54
C VAL A 193 -8.27 -22.04 0.34
N LEU A 194 -9.49 -22.59 0.40
CA LEU A 194 -10.10 -23.32 -0.71
C LEU A 194 -10.37 -22.38 -1.90
N ALA A 195 -10.96 -21.22 -1.65
CA ALA A 195 -11.20 -20.21 -2.69
C ALA A 195 -9.89 -19.74 -3.34
N LEU A 196 -8.79 -19.60 -2.59
CA LEU A 196 -7.50 -19.28 -3.19
C LEU A 196 -6.96 -20.39 -4.10
N ARG A 197 -7.04 -21.65 -3.67
CA ARG A 197 -6.63 -22.79 -4.49
C ARG A 197 -7.38 -22.80 -5.82
N ASP A 198 -8.70 -22.63 -5.76
CA ASP A 198 -9.59 -22.71 -6.92
C ASP A 198 -9.44 -21.45 -7.81
N ALA A 199 -9.20 -20.28 -7.21
CA ALA A 199 -8.89 -19.05 -7.94
C ALA A 199 -7.58 -19.14 -8.73
N ILE A 200 -6.53 -19.74 -8.15
CA ILE A 200 -5.25 -20.00 -8.84
C ILE A 200 -5.44 -21.02 -9.97
N ALA A 201 -6.36 -21.98 -9.81
CA ALA A 201 -6.70 -22.96 -10.84
C ALA A 201 -7.48 -22.36 -12.03
N GLY A 202 -8.06 -21.17 -11.89
CA GLY A 202 -8.78 -20.49 -12.96
C GLY A 202 -10.28 -20.31 -12.73
N GLU A 203 -10.80 -20.60 -11.54
CA GLU A 203 -12.23 -20.40 -11.22
C GLU A 203 -12.56 -18.94 -10.82
N ASP A 204 -13.49 -18.31 -11.54
CA ASP A 204 -13.88 -16.91 -11.31
C ASP A 204 -14.77 -16.71 -10.08
N ASP A 205 -15.63 -17.68 -9.77
CA ASP A 205 -16.47 -17.67 -8.57
C ASP A 205 -15.61 -17.67 -7.29
N ALA A 206 -14.47 -18.35 -7.35
CA ALA A 206 -13.49 -18.37 -6.27
C ALA A 206 -12.85 -17.00 -6.04
N LEU A 207 -12.56 -16.22 -7.11
CA LEU A 207 -12.11 -14.83 -6.99
C LEU A 207 -13.20 -13.92 -6.40
N ALA A 208 -14.46 -14.12 -6.79
CA ALA A 208 -15.59 -13.39 -6.22
C ALA A 208 -15.74 -13.68 -4.71
N CYS A 209 -15.56 -14.94 -4.31
CA CYS A 209 -15.56 -15.33 -2.90
C CYS A 209 -14.42 -14.64 -2.12
N LEU A 210 -13.19 -14.65 -2.64
CA LEU A 210 -12.07 -13.94 -2.00
C LEU A 210 -12.32 -12.44 -1.88
N ARG A 211 -12.91 -11.81 -2.92
CA ARG A 211 -13.29 -10.39 -2.89
C ARG A 211 -14.36 -10.11 -1.83
N HIS A 212 -15.34 -11.00 -1.69
CA HIS A 212 -16.33 -10.90 -0.63
C HIS A 212 -15.66 -10.92 0.75
N LEU A 213 -14.82 -11.92 1.02
CA LEU A 213 -14.07 -12.03 2.28
C LEU A 213 -13.16 -10.81 2.57
N ALA A 214 -12.60 -10.20 1.52
CA ALA A 214 -11.77 -9.00 1.66
C ALA A 214 -12.56 -7.73 2.01
N THR A 215 -13.81 -7.61 1.53
CA THR A 215 -14.61 -6.37 1.62
C THR A 215 -15.66 -6.41 2.73
N GLU A 216 -16.02 -7.60 3.21
CA GLU A 216 -17.04 -7.78 4.23
C GLU A 216 -16.63 -7.17 5.58
N LYS A 217 -17.35 -6.16 6.06
CA LYS A 217 -17.00 -5.42 7.29
C LYS A 217 -17.08 -6.26 8.57
N SER A 218 -17.91 -7.31 8.58
CA SER A 218 -18.06 -8.26 9.68
C SER A 218 -16.86 -9.20 9.82
N SER A 219 -16.08 -9.38 8.74
CA SER A 219 -14.95 -10.29 8.73
C SER A 219 -13.80 -9.78 9.61
N PRO A 220 -13.12 -10.68 10.36
CA PRO A 220 -11.95 -10.31 11.15
C PRO A 220 -10.92 -9.53 10.33
N THR A 221 -10.33 -8.49 10.90
CA THR A 221 -9.38 -7.63 10.18
C THR A 221 -8.23 -8.41 9.57
N LEU A 222 -7.69 -9.41 10.28
CA LEU A 222 -6.64 -10.27 9.75
C LEU A 222 -7.10 -11.08 8.53
N LEU A 223 -8.31 -11.63 8.57
CA LEU A 223 -8.88 -12.39 7.46
C LEU A 223 -8.99 -11.51 6.20
N ARG A 224 -9.48 -10.28 6.35
CA ARG A 224 -9.55 -9.31 5.24
C ARG A 224 -8.18 -9.02 4.65
N GLN A 225 -7.17 -8.78 5.50
CA GLN A 225 -5.80 -8.51 5.04
C GLN A 225 -5.22 -9.70 4.27
N VAL A 226 -5.38 -10.93 4.79
CA VAL A 226 -4.92 -12.15 4.09
C VAL A 226 -5.68 -12.35 2.78
N ALA A 227 -6.99 -12.07 2.74
CA ALA A 227 -7.80 -12.16 1.52
C ALA A 227 -7.32 -11.18 0.43
N VAL A 228 -6.96 -9.94 0.79
CA VAL A 228 -6.40 -8.97 -0.17
C VAL A 228 -5.04 -9.43 -0.70
N VAL A 229 -4.17 -9.96 0.16
CA VAL A 229 -2.87 -10.53 -0.26
C VAL A 229 -3.06 -11.76 -1.16
N ALA A 230 -4.02 -12.63 -0.83
CA ALA A 230 -4.39 -13.78 -1.64
C ALA A 230 -4.90 -13.36 -3.03
N LEU A 231 -5.75 -12.33 -3.11
CA LEU A 231 -6.21 -11.75 -4.37
C LEU A 231 -5.06 -11.21 -5.22
N PHE A 232 -4.13 -10.47 -4.61
CA PHE A 232 -2.96 -9.95 -5.32
C PHE A 232 -2.18 -11.08 -6.02
N HIS A 233 -1.87 -12.16 -5.29
CA HIS A 233 -1.14 -13.28 -5.84
C HIS A 233 -1.96 -14.10 -6.85
N ALA A 234 -3.27 -14.26 -6.64
CA ALA A 234 -4.16 -14.91 -7.60
C ALA A 234 -4.24 -14.13 -8.93
N TYR A 235 -4.37 -12.80 -8.89
CA TYR A 235 -4.35 -11.97 -10.10
C TYR A 235 -2.99 -12.00 -10.81
N ARG A 236 -1.88 -12.03 -10.05
CA ARG A 236 -0.54 -12.23 -10.64
C ARG A 236 -0.42 -13.59 -11.32
N ALA A 237 -0.89 -14.67 -10.70
CA ALA A 237 -0.87 -16.00 -11.30
C ALA A 237 -1.67 -16.06 -12.61
N ARG A 238 -2.77 -15.29 -12.68
CA ARG A 238 -3.63 -15.15 -13.86
C ARG A 238 -3.17 -14.11 -14.89
N LYS A 239 -2.05 -13.42 -14.64
CA LYS A 239 -1.51 -12.35 -15.50
C LYS A 239 -2.50 -11.19 -15.72
N ASP A 240 -3.24 -10.82 -14.67
CA ASP A 240 -4.10 -9.63 -14.64
C ASP A 240 -3.41 -8.53 -13.80
N PRO A 241 -2.56 -7.69 -14.42
CA PRO A 241 -1.78 -6.69 -13.71
C PRO A 241 -2.66 -5.55 -13.16
N ASP A 242 -3.78 -5.22 -13.79
CA ASP A 242 -4.65 -4.13 -13.36
C ASP A 242 -5.34 -4.48 -12.05
N ARG A 243 -5.90 -5.68 -11.94
CA ARG A 243 -6.54 -6.11 -10.69
C ARG A 243 -5.53 -6.43 -9.59
N ALA A 244 -4.33 -6.90 -9.95
CA ALA A 244 -3.24 -7.04 -8.99
C ALA A 244 -2.83 -5.68 -8.40
N ARG A 245 -2.73 -4.64 -9.23
CA ARG A 245 -2.47 -3.26 -8.79
C ARG A 245 -3.51 -2.78 -7.79
N ASP A 246 -4.80 -2.98 -8.11
CA ASP A 246 -5.90 -2.56 -7.25
C ASP A 246 -5.89 -3.28 -5.90
N ALA A 247 -5.58 -4.59 -5.88
CA ALA A 247 -5.42 -5.34 -4.66
C ALA A 247 -4.25 -4.81 -3.80
N ALA A 248 -3.11 -4.50 -4.42
CA ALA A 248 -1.96 -3.91 -3.73
C ALA A 248 -2.30 -2.51 -3.15
N ASN A 249 -2.96 -1.66 -3.93
CA ASN A 249 -3.40 -0.34 -3.48
C ASN A 249 -4.39 -0.45 -2.31
N ALA A 250 -5.33 -1.40 -2.37
CA ALA A 250 -6.26 -1.67 -1.27
C ALA A 250 -5.53 -2.10 0.01
N LEU A 251 -4.49 -2.95 -0.10
CA LEU A 251 -3.68 -3.34 1.04
C LEU A 251 -2.93 -2.14 1.66
N CYS A 252 -2.38 -1.26 0.83
CA CYS A 252 -1.75 -0.03 1.30
C CYS A 252 -2.76 0.89 2.02
N ALA A 253 -3.97 1.03 1.48
CA ALA A 253 -5.04 1.79 2.12
C ALA A 253 -5.40 1.22 3.51
N MET A 254 -5.49 -0.11 3.65
CA MET A 254 -5.74 -0.74 4.96
C MET A 254 -4.63 -0.46 5.97
N ALA A 255 -3.37 -0.42 5.52
CA ALA A 255 -2.23 -0.10 6.39
C ALA A 255 -2.31 1.36 6.87
N GLU A 256 -2.67 2.25 5.95
CA GLU A 256 -2.83 3.67 6.19
C GLU A 256 -4.01 3.98 7.14
N ASP A 257 -5.15 3.33 6.96
CA ASP A 257 -6.29 3.42 7.89
C ASP A 257 -5.88 2.99 9.31
N THR A 258 -5.11 1.92 9.41
CA THR A 258 -4.61 1.42 10.71
C THR A 258 -3.64 2.43 11.34
N ARG A 259 -2.76 3.04 10.53
CA ARG A 259 -1.84 4.09 10.98
C ARG A 259 -2.60 5.32 11.49
N GLN A 260 -3.60 5.78 10.76
CA GLN A 260 -4.44 6.91 11.14
C GLN A 260 -5.23 6.62 12.41
N HIS A 261 -5.77 5.40 12.56
CA HIS A 261 -6.45 4.98 13.77
C HIS A 261 -5.53 5.00 14.99
N LEU A 262 -4.29 4.50 14.86
CA LEU A 262 -3.27 4.57 15.91
C LEU A 262 -2.94 6.03 16.28
N GLN A 263 -2.80 6.91 15.29
CA GLN A 263 -2.58 8.34 15.51
C GLN A 263 -3.74 9.01 16.25
N ALA A 264 -4.97 8.65 15.92
CA ALA A 264 -6.15 9.13 16.64
C ALA A 264 -6.19 8.66 18.11
N MET A 265 -5.61 7.49 18.41
CA MET A 265 -5.39 7.02 19.79
C MET A 265 -4.20 7.68 20.50
N GLY A 266 -3.50 8.62 19.85
CA GLY A 266 -2.33 9.30 20.41
C GLY A 266 -1.00 8.57 20.21
N GLU A 267 -0.99 7.43 19.51
CA GLU A 267 0.23 6.70 19.20
C GLU A 267 0.95 7.35 18.02
N ARG A 268 2.26 7.55 18.16
CA ARG A 268 3.14 7.99 17.06
C ARG A 268 4.04 6.81 16.63
N PRO A 269 3.55 5.93 15.73
CA PRO A 269 4.25 4.69 15.39
C PRO A 269 5.48 4.86 14.51
N LEU A 270 5.55 5.96 13.76
CA LEU A 270 6.68 6.31 12.87
C LEU A 270 7.41 7.51 13.48
N TYR A 271 8.38 7.22 14.35
CA TYR A 271 9.36 8.13 14.99
C TYR A 271 8.83 9.40 15.70
N ARG A 272 9.66 9.93 16.61
CA ARG A 272 9.49 11.30 17.12
C ARG A 272 10.16 12.24 16.12
N SER A 273 9.57 13.40 15.85
CA SER A 273 10.24 14.46 15.07
C SER A 273 11.65 14.64 15.61
N ALA A 274 12.64 14.35 14.76
CA ALA A 274 14.04 14.51 15.08
C ALA A 274 14.54 15.72 14.30
N ASP A 275 15.21 16.63 14.99
CA ASP A 275 15.88 17.73 14.33
C ASP A 275 17.02 17.18 13.49
N VAL A 276 17.20 17.75 12.30
CA VAL A 276 18.34 17.41 11.44
C VAL A 276 19.60 17.79 12.21
N PRO A 277 20.54 16.84 12.45
CA PRO A 277 21.72 17.13 13.24
C PRO A 277 22.52 18.26 12.60
N MET A 278 22.77 19.33 13.36
CA MET A 278 23.56 20.45 12.86
C MET A 278 25.01 19.99 12.64
N PRO A 279 25.62 20.27 11.48
CA PRO A 279 27.00 19.86 11.24
C PRO A 279 27.93 20.53 12.26
N LEU A 280 28.76 19.73 12.94
CA LEU A 280 29.77 20.23 13.85
C LEU A 280 30.67 21.23 13.08
N ARG A 281 30.61 22.52 13.46
CA ARG A 281 31.38 23.65 12.91
C ARG A 281 30.83 24.32 11.64
N THR A 282 29.52 24.34 11.42
CA THR A 282 28.92 25.29 10.46
C THR A 282 28.55 26.59 11.15
N THR A 283 29.13 27.71 10.69
CA THR A 283 28.67 29.05 11.05
C THR A 283 27.79 29.57 9.92
N PRO A 284 26.81 30.45 10.19
CA PRO A 284 26.00 31.07 9.13
C PRO A 284 26.86 31.74 8.04
N ARG A 285 28.04 32.24 8.42
CA ARG A 285 29.02 32.86 7.53
C ARG A 285 29.75 31.85 6.63
N SER A 286 30.08 30.66 7.13
CA SER A 286 30.70 29.61 6.30
C SER A 286 29.69 29.01 5.30
N LEU A 287 28.42 28.88 5.71
CA LEU A 287 27.32 28.50 4.80
C LEU A 287 27.11 29.55 3.71
N ALA A 288 27.01 30.84 4.06
CA ALA A 288 26.85 31.92 3.09
C ALA A 288 28.02 32.00 2.09
N SER A 289 29.26 31.79 2.56
CA SER A 289 30.45 31.73 1.71
C SER A 289 30.42 30.54 0.74
N TYR A 290 29.99 29.36 1.21
CA TYR A 290 29.83 28.18 0.37
C TYR A 290 28.71 28.34 -0.66
N LEU A 291 27.55 28.87 -0.27
CA LEU A 291 26.45 29.18 -1.18
C LEU A 291 26.84 30.24 -2.22
N LYS A 292 27.64 31.24 -1.85
CA LYS A 292 28.19 32.22 -2.80
C LYS A 292 29.20 31.59 -3.77
N LYS A 293 30.03 30.63 -3.32
CA LYS A 293 30.90 29.84 -4.19
C LYS A 293 30.11 28.97 -5.17
N LEU A 294 28.98 28.39 -4.74
CA LEU A 294 28.08 27.62 -5.61
C LEU A 294 27.33 28.50 -6.62
N GLY A 295 26.84 29.66 -6.18
CA GLY A 295 26.19 30.65 -7.04
C GLY A 295 27.14 31.27 -8.09
N GLY A 296 28.44 31.27 -7.81
CA GLY A 296 29.48 31.63 -8.79
C GLY A 296 29.92 30.47 -9.69
N ALA A 297 29.56 29.22 -9.39
CA ALA A 297 30.10 28.05 -10.07
C ALA A 297 29.09 27.24 -10.89
N ARG A 298 27.76 27.30 -10.65
CA ARG A 298 26.79 26.48 -11.42
C ARG A 298 25.31 26.86 -11.22
N LEU A 299 24.93 28.06 -11.65
CA LEU A 299 23.54 28.35 -12.08
C LEU A 299 23.48 28.94 -13.50
N ALA A 300 24.59 28.95 -14.24
CA ALA A 300 24.69 29.51 -15.60
C ALA A 300 24.50 28.48 -16.72
N THR A 301 23.77 27.39 -16.50
CA THR A 301 23.45 26.40 -17.58
C THR A 301 22.01 25.89 -17.51
N VAL A 302 21.06 26.79 -17.20
CA VAL A 302 19.66 26.62 -17.57
C VAL A 302 19.12 28.01 -17.92
N GLU A 303 19.55 28.55 -19.07
CA GLU A 303 18.94 29.73 -19.68
C GLU A 303 18.43 29.35 -21.09
N GLU A 304 17.24 29.89 -21.36
CA GLU A 304 16.54 30.09 -22.66
C GLU A 304 15.75 28.93 -23.29
#